data_AF-A0A1W0B3B8-F1
#
_entry.id   AF-A0A1W0B3B8-F1
#
_cell.length_a   1.000
_cell.length_b   1.000
_cell.length_c   1.000
_cell.angle_alpha   90.00
_cell.angle_beta   90.00
_cell.angle_gamma   90.00
#
_symmetry.space_group_name_H-M   'P 1'
#
loop_
_entity.id
_entity.type
_entity.pdbx_description
1 polymer ?
#
loop_
_entity_poly.entity_id
_entity_poly.type
_entity_poly.pdbx_seq_one_letter_code
_entity_poly.pdbx_strand_id
1 'polypeptide(L)'
;MEWDVRRDATWLLGNLLPDTEALHRLTALLEDEDTAVEQEAAEVLVRRGDSYGLLAVLANLGARVEDPDADYIAYRLRELQLFEQIPVLQLARQYADKYPSGPIHEGIRQLEDLFGAEVAPDG
;
A
#
# COMPACT_ATOMS: atom_id res chain seq x y z
N MET A 1 -16.69 16.31 -5.26
CA MET A 1 -16.27 17.08 -6.45
C MET A 1 -14.78 17.40 -6.44
N GLU A 2 -14.12 17.54 -5.27
CA GLU A 2 -12.66 17.75 -5.22
C GLU A 2 -11.87 16.43 -5.20
N TRP A 3 -12.40 15.38 -4.57
CA TRP A 3 -11.78 14.06 -4.48
C TRP A 3 -11.54 13.40 -5.85
N ASP A 4 -12.45 13.56 -6.83
CA ASP A 4 -12.25 13.05 -8.20
C ASP A 4 -10.99 13.66 -8.86
N VAL A 5 -10.73 14.95 -8.62
CA VAL A 5 -9.53 15.62 -9.14
C VAL A 5 -8.27 15.09 -8.47
N ARG A 6 -8.32 14.83 -7.16
CA ARG A 6 -7.20 14.23 -6.42
C ARG A 6 -6.94 12.79 -6.88
N ARG A 7 -7.98 12.00 -7.08
CA ARG A 7 -7.88 10.64 -7.66
C ARG A 7 -7.23 10.66 -9.04
N ASP A 8 -7.66 11.56 -9.92
CA ASP A 8 -7.05 11.70 -11.25
C ASP A 8 -5.58 12.16 -11.16
N ALA A 9 -5.26 13.05 -10.21
CA ALA A 9 -3.90 13.49 -9.94
C ALA A 9 -3.00 12.33 -9.48
N THR A 10 -3.52 11.37 -8.71
CA THR A 10 -2.79 10.17 -8.29
C THR A 10 -2.22 9.41 -9.51
N TRP A 11 -3.03 9.16 -10.53
CA TRP A 11 -2.56 8.48 -11.74
C TRP A 11 -1.54 9.30 -12.54
N LEU A 12 -1.73 10.62 -12.60
CA LEU A 12 -0.78 11.51 -13.28
C LEU A 12 0.58 11.50 -12.58
N LEU A 13 0.61 11.57 -11.24
CA LEU A 13 1.84 11.42 -10.45
C LEU A 13 2.45 10.04 -10.63
N GLY A 14 1.63 8.99 -10.70
CA GLY A 14 2.07 7.62 -10.97
C GLY A 14 2.85 7.46 -12.28
N ASN A 15 2.51 8.24 -13.32
CA ASN A 15 3.24 8.23 -14.59
C ASN A 15 4.63 8.90 -14.51
N LEU A 16 4.89 9.65 -13.43
CA LEU A 16 6.18 10.29 -13.18
C LEU A 16 7.12 9.42 -12.35
N LEU A 17 6.63 8.33 -11.75
CA LEU A 17 7.48 7.41 -10.99
C LEU A 17 8.58 6.80 -11.90
N PRO A 18 9.80 6.61 -11.39
CA PRO A 18 10.21 6.66 -9.98
C PRO A 18 10.73 8.04 -9.49
N ASP A 19 10.28 9.15 -10.08
CA ASP A 19 10.63 10.49 -9.58
C ASP A 19 10.35 10.64 -8.08
N THR A 20 11.33 11.21 -7.36
CA THR A 20 11.28 11.30 -5.89
C THR A 20 10.18 12.23 -5.39
N GLU A 21 9.92 13.33 -6.10
CA GLU A 21 8.86 14.26 -5.72
C GLU A 21 7.48 13.64 -6.01
N ALA A 22 7.34 12.91 -7.12
CA ALA A 22 6.14 12.14 -7.40
C ALA A 22 5.86 11.07 -6.33
N LEU A 23 6.90 10.34 -5.91
CA LEU A 23 6.80 9.35 -4.83
C LEU A 23 6.36 9.98 -3.50
N HIS A 24 6.97 11.11 -3.11
CA HIS A 24 6.58 11.83 -1.90
C HIS A 24 5.13 12.31 -1.94
N ARG A 25 4.69 12.88 -3.08
CA ARG A 25 3.31 13.35 -3.24
C ARG A 25 2.30 12.21 -3.18
N LEU A 26 2.59 11.08 -3.82
CA LEU A 26 1.75 9.89 -3.74
C LEU A 26 1.69 9.32 -2.32
N THR A 27 2.81 9.33 -1.60
CA THR A 27 2.84 8.88 -0.21
C THR A 27 1.98 9.77 0.70
N ALA A 28 1.96 11.08 0.46
CA ALA A 28 1.09 12.00 1.20
C ALA A 28 -0.42 11.73 0.93
N LEU A 29 -0.77 11.24 -0.26
CA LEU A 29 -2.16 10.90 -0.60
C LEU A 29 -2.64 9.59 0.06
N LEU A 30 -1.76 8.83 0.72
CA LEU A 30 -2.16 7.69 1.55
C LEU A 30 -2.90 8.12 2.82
N GLU A 31 -2.87 9.40 3.18
CA GLU A 31 -3.56 9.97 4.34
C GLU A 31 -4.63 10.99 3.91
N ASP A 32 -5.13 10.88 2.67
CA ASP A 32 -6.22 11.72 2.18
C ASP A 32 -7.52 11.42 2.94
N GLU A 33 -8.32 12.45 3.18
CA GLU A 33 -9.62 12.30 3.86
C GLU A 33 -10.63 11.45 3.07
N ASP A 34 -10.42 11.29 1.77
CA ASP A 34 -11.27 10.49 0.90
C ASP A 34 -10.63 9.11 0.66
N THR A 35 -11.29 8.06 1.17
CA THR A 35 -10.78 6.69 1.11
C THR A 35 -10.58 6.18 -0.32
N ALA A 36 -11.31 6.72 -1.30
CA ALA A 36 -11.06 6.37 -2.70
C ALA A 36 -9.72 6.92 -3.19
N VAL A 37 -9.31 8.10 -2.72
CA VAL A 37 -8.00 8.69 -3.04
C VAL A 37 -6.88 7.91 -2.34
N GLU A 38 -7.05 7.53 -1.07
CA GLU A 38 -6.08 6.71 -0.33
C GLU A 38 -5.83 5.36 -1.03
N GLN A 39 -6.91 4.66 -1.42
CA GLN A 39 -6.83 3.37 -2.11
C GLN A 39 -6.15 3.49 -3.48
N GLU A 40 -6.48 4.54 -4.25
CA GLU A 40 -5.86 4.81 -5.54
C GLU A 40 -4.36 5.08 -5.38
N ALA A 41 -3.97 5.84 -4.35
CA ALA A 41 -2.58 6.13 -4.06
C ALA A 41 -1.80 4.86 -3.72
N ALA A 42 -2.36 4.00 -2.88
CA ALA A 42 -1.77 2.71 -2.54
C ALA A 42 -1.56 1.82 -3.78
N GLU A 43 -2.57 1.76 -4.65
CA GLU A 43 -2.48 1.01 -5.90
C GLU A 43 -1.41 1.55 -6.83
N VAL A 44 -1.41 2.85 -7.09
CA VAL A 44 -0.44 3.48 -7.99
C VAL A 44 0.98 3.25 -7.47
N LEU A 45 1.21 3.41 -6.17
CA LEU A 45 2.49 3.14 -5.52
C LEU A 45 2.92 1.69 -5.72
N VAL A 46 2.05 0.71 -5.45
CA VAL A 46 2.40 -0.71 -5.60
C VAL A 46 2.67 -1.10 -7.05
N ARG A 47 1.90 -0.56 -8.00
CA ARG A 47 2.07 -0.88 -9.43
C ARG A 47 3.30 -0.24 -10.05
N ARG A 48 3.66 0.97 -9.63
CA ARG A 48 4.60 1.84 -10.39
C ARG A 48 5.80 2.31 -9.58
N GLY A 49 5.73 2.25 -8.25
CA GLY A 49 6.77 2.76 -7.35
C GLY A 49 7.91 1.78 -7.09
N ASP A 50 7.96 0.64 -7.81
CA ASP A 50 8.90 -0.45 -7.55
C ASP A 50 8.86 -0.86 -6.05
N SER A 51 9.96 -1.39 -5.52
CA SER A 51 10.16 -1.67 -4.10
C SER A 51 9.79 -0.51 -3.17
N TYR A 52 10.10 0.74 -3.56
CA TYR A 52 9.84 1.92 -2.73
C TYR A 52 8.35 2.20 -2.55
N GLY A 53 7.53 1.94 -3.57
CA GLY A 53 6.09 2.13 -3.52
C GLY A 53 5.44 1.21 -2.49
N LEU A 54 5.74 -0.09 -2.54
CA LEU A 54 5.25 -1.04 -1.54
C LEU A 54 5.74 -0.70 -0.13
N LEU A 55 7.01 -0.32 0.03
CA LEU A 55 7.56 0.07 1.34
C LEU A 55 6.86 1.31 1.91
N ALA A 56 6.51 2.29 1.08
CA ALA A 56 5.76 3.46 1.51
C ALA A 56 4.36 3.09 2.02
N VAL A 57 3.65 2.22 1.30
CA VAL A 57 2.32 1.75 1.71
C VAL A 57 2.39 0.93 3.01
N LEU A 58 3.37 0.02 3.14
CA LEU A 58 3.58 -0.74 4.38
C LEU A 58 3.91 0.16 5.57
N ALA A 59 4.76 1.16 5.37
CA ALA A 59 5.09 2.12 6.42
C ALA A 59 3.88 2.92 6.89
N ASN A 60 3.04 3.40 5.96
CA ASN A 60 1.83 4.13 6.29
C ASN A 60 0.81 3.25 7.02
N LEU A 61 0.53 2.05 6.51
CA LEU A 61 -0.39 1.10 7.13
C LEU A 61 0.04 0.77 8.58
N GLY A 62 1.32 0.46 8.80
CA GLY A 62 1.80 0.15 10.14
C GLY A 62 1.91 1.34 11.08
N ALA A 63 2.13 2.56 10.57
CA ALA A 63 2.06 3.77 11.37
C ALA A 63 0.62 4.07 11.85
N ARG A 64 -0.38 3.56 11.12
CA ARG A 64 -1.81 3.75 11.34
C ARG A 64 -2.51 2.50 11.91
N VAL A 65 -1.80 1.65 12.66
CA VAL A 65 -2.36 0.39 13.19
C VAL A 65 -3.60 0.55 14.08
N GLU A 66 -3.75 1.72 14.73
CA GLU A 66 -4.91 2.04 15.58
C GLU A 66 -6.01 2.81 14.84
N ASP A 67 -5.80 3.12 13.56
CA ASP A 67 -6.73 3.87 12.70
C ASP A 67 -7.56 2.89 11.85
N PRO A 68 -8.87 2.75 12.11
CA PRO A 68 -9.74 1.86 11.33
C PRO A 68 -9.80 2.20 9.84
N ASP A 69 -9.52 3.46 9.46
CA ASP A 69 -9.54 3.85 8.05
C ASP A 69 -8.34 3.28 7.28
N ALA A 70 -7.25 2.93 7.98
CA ALA A 70 -6.10 2.28 7.36
C ALA A 70 -6.43 0.88 6.77
N ASP A 71 -7.51 0.23 7.25
CA ASP A 71 -7.97 -1.05 6.71
C ASP A 71 -8.34 -0.97 5.22
N TYR A 72 -8.81 0.19 4.73
CA TYR A 72 -9.15 0.37 3.31
C TYR A 72 -7.95 0.16 2.40
N ILE A 73 -6.76 0.60 2.82
CA ILE A 73 -5.51 0.35 2.10
C ILE A 73 -5.21 -1.15 2.06
N ALA A 74 -5.32 -1.84 3.19
CA ALA A 74 -5.08 -3.28 3.25
C ALA A 74 -6.09 -4.08 2.40
N TYR A 75 -7.38 -3.70 2.38
CA TYR A 75 -8.36 -4.30 1.48
C TYR A 75 -8.00 -4.09 0.02
N ARG A 76 -7.58 -2.87 -0.37
CA ARG A 76 -7.14 -2.61 -1.75
C ARG A 76 -5.94 -3.48 -2.13
N LEU A 77 -4.96 -3.60 -1.24
CA LEU A 77 -3.82 -4.48 -1.45
C LEU A 77 -4.22 -5.95 -1.62
N ARG A 78 -5.25 -6.40 -0.88
CA ARG A 78 -5.81 -7.75 -1.02
C ARG A 78 -6.48 -7.95 -2.37
N GLU A 79 -7.25 -6.98 -2.83
CA GLU A 79 -7.88 -7.01 -4.15
C GLU A 79 -6.84 -7.08 -5.27
N LEU A 80 -5.77 -6.27 -5.20
CA LEU A 80 -4.68 -6.31 -6.16
C LEU A 80 -3.98 -7.67 -6.19
N GLN A 81 -3.85 -8.33 -5.04
CA GLN A 81 -3.30 -9.68 -4.99
C GLN A 81 -4.24 -10.71 -5.61
N LEU A 82 -5.52 -10.70 -5.23
CA LEU A 82 -6.48 -11.72 -5.63
C LEU A 82 -6.91 -11.61 -7.10
N PHE A 83 -7.18 -10.39 -7.56
CA PHE A 83 -7.76 -10.16 -8.88
C PHE A 83 -6.71 -9.74 -9.91
N GLU A 84 -5.64 -9.09 -9.47
CA GLU A 84 -4.63 -8.52 -10.36
C GLU A 84 -3.28 -9.24 -10.31
N GLN A 85 -3.20 -10.33 -9.53
CA GLN A 85 -2.05 -11.22 -9.46
C GLN A 85 -0.75 -10.51 -9.05
N ILE A 86 -0.84 -9.37 -8.35
CA ILE A 86 0.33 -8.73 -7.74
C ILE A 86 0.69 -9.52 -6.47
N PRO A 87 1.90 -10.07 -6.33
CA PRO A 87 2.25 -10.93 -5.20
C PRO A 87 2.56 -10.12 -3.93
N VAL A 88 1.60 -9.31 -3.46
CA VAL A 88 1.77 -8.30 -2.39
C VAL A 88 2.33 -8.92 -1.12
N LEU A 89 1.71 -9.97 -0.57
CA LEU A 89 2.19 -10.63 0.65
C LEU A 89 3.58 -11.22 0.48
N GLN A 90 3.84 -11.86 -0.67
CA GLN A 90 5.15 -12.45 -0.94
C GLN A 90 6.23 -11.37 -1.00
N LEU A 91 5.97 -10.22 -1.62
CA LEU A 91 6.89 -9.10 -1.68
C LEU A 91 7.06 -8.46 -0.29
N ALA A 92 5.98 -8.25 0.45
CA ALA A 92 6.00 -7.70 1.81
C ALA A 92 6.88 -8.56 2.74
N ARG A 93 6.73 -9.90 2.69
CA ARG A 93 7.53 -10.85 3.48
C ARG A 93 9.03 -10.80 3.19
N GLN A 94 9.44 -10.48 1.97
CA GLN A 94 10.87 -10.31 1.65
C GLN A 94 11.51 -9.14 2.43
N TYR A 95 10.70 -8.20 2.90
CA TYR A 95 11.16 -7.08 3.70
C TYR A 95 11.11 -7.31 5.21
N ALA A 96 10.50 -8.40 5.68
CA ALA A 96 10.35 -8.67 7.13
C ALA A 96 11.70 -8.78 7.84
N ASP A 97 12.68 -9.47 7.23
CA ASP A 97 14.04 -9.59 7.79
C ASP A 97 14.81 -8.27 7.79
N LYS A 98 14.55 -7.41 6.79
CA LYS A 98 15.20 -6.10 6.65
C LYS A 98 14.61 -5.06 7.62
N TYR A 99 13.33 -5.20 7.95
CA TYR A 99 12.59 -4.33 8.86
C TYR A 99 11.94 -5.17 9.97
N PRO A 100 12.72 -5.65 10.95
CA PRO A 100 12.24 -6.54 12.01
C PRO A 100 11.35 -5.84 13.05
N SER A 101 11.23 -4.51 12.99
CA SER A 101 10.43 -3.70 13.91
C SER A 101 10.07 -2.36 13.26
N GLY A 102 9.08 -1.65 13.83
CA GLY A 102 8.67 -0.32 13.39
C GLY A 102 7.53 -0.35 12.37
N PRO A 103 7.20 0.79 11.73
CA PRO A 103 6.00 0.91 10.92
C PRO A 103 5.92 -0.09 9.77
N ILE A 104 7.02 -0.34 9.04
CA ILE A 104 7.00 -1.33 7.96
C ILE A 104 6.70 -2.74 8.49
N HIS A 105 7.29 -3.11 9.63
CA HIS A 105 7.03 -4.40 10.28
C HIS A 105 5.55 -4.55 10.64
N GLU A 106 4.97 -3.53 11.28
CA GLU A 106 3.55 -3.54 11.66
C GLU A 106 2.61 -3.54 10.44
N GLY A 107 2.98 -2.86 9.36
CA GLY A 107 2.22 -2.90 8.11
C GLY A 107 2.23 -4.29 7.48
N ILE A 108 3.38 -4.98 7.49
CA ILE A 108 3.46 -6.38 7.05
C ILE A 108 2.55 -7.25 7.92
N ARG A 109 2.62 -7.11 9.25
CA ARG A 109 1.81 -7.89 10.19
C ARG A 109 0.31 -7.67 9.98
N GLN A 110 -0.12 -6.42 9.78
CA GLN A 110 -1.52 -6.10 9.47
C GLN A 110 -2.01 -6.75 8.16
N LEU A 111 -1.19 -6.73 7.10
CA LEU A 111 -1.56 -7.43 5.87
C LEU A 111 -1.71 -8.93 6.09
N GLU A 112 -0.80 -9.55 6.85
CA GLU A 112 -0.90 -10.98 7.16
C GLU A 112 -2.15 -11.32 7.99
N ASP A 113 -2.48 -10.49 8.98
CA ASP A 113 -3.69 -10.65 9.79
C ASP A 113 -4.97 -10.51 8.94
N LEU A 114 -5.03 -9.49 8.06
CA LEU A 114 -6.22 -9.15 7.27
C LEU A 114 -6.43 -10.03 6.03
N PHE A 115 -5.35 -10.52 5.43
CA PHE A 115 -5.45 -11.46 4.30
C PHE A 115 -5.80 -12.87 4.79
N GLY A 116 -5.64 -13.12 6.09
CA GLY A 116 -5.71 -14.42 6.72
C GLY A 116 -4.40 -15.18 6.56
N ALA A 117 -4.09 -16.06 7.52
CA ALA A 117 -2.92 -16.93 7.51
C ALA A 117 -2.90 -17.98 6.38
N GLU A 118 -3.65 -17.82 5.30
CA GLU A 118 -3.65 -18.71 4.15
C GLU A 118 -2.67 -18.23 3.08
N VAL A 119 -1.39 -18.45 3.36
CA VAL A 119 -0.60 -19.33 2.49
C VAL A 119 0.11 -20.31 3.41
N ALA A 120 -0.64 -21.26 3.98
CA ALA A 120 -0.05 -22.57 4.17
C ALA A 120 0.25 -23.08 2.74
N PRO A 121 1.49 -23.46 2.41
CA PRO A 121 1.73 -24.25 1.22
C PRO A 121 1.17 -25.65 1.50
N ASP A 122 -0.14 -25.81 1.34
CA ASP A 122 -0.77 -27.13 1.40
C ASP A 122 -0.73 -27.74 -0.01
N GLY A 123 0.25 -28.61 -0.22
CA GLY A 123 0.43 -29.44 -1.42
C GLY A 123 1.87 -29.90 -1.66
#